data_AF-A0A5C8U0G1-F1
#
_entry.id   AF-A0A5C8U0G1-F1
#
_cell.length_a   1.000
_cell.length_b   1.000
_cell.length_c   1.000
_cell.angle_alpha   90.00
_cell.angle_beta   90.00
_cell.angle_gamma   90.00
#
_symmetry.space_group_name_H-M   'P 1'
#
loop_
_entity.id
_entity.type
_entity.pdbx_description
1 polymer ?
#
loop_
_entity_poly.entity_id
_entity_poly.type
_entity_poly.pdbx_seq_one_letter_code
_entity_poly.pdbx_strand_id
1 'polypeptide(L)'
;MPPSGPSGPVSEVEAAYVRALVDHAEQRGRVPVLTETRSLGRVAGLKAAAPGLHVVLYRNLYQQWCSYTEQATCGNAYFLDTITKTARLSLHDPMIRNLLSIYPVETPSTTDMNTFYLFMFLHIYLYSHATAAADLVIDVNRLSGDAAYRGEIEGAFAERDVPVDFSDARSSTAYSLVSFPCRADMLEQIRIVGDAIIGKMASERGRAITETIVADLFEEHERHEFYSKRLRSVLLSTRHDRDAALAAAEAVHGQIAGLQDERDRSEIERDAALAAVEDARGQIAGLQGEREQSAIERDAALAVADEARRQADGLQGERDRSGIERDAARAAAEDAHRATDAMRAECDRLRDEANAASRAAEEIRHEADALRSERDAAVRDRAAIESEHGRLGRDLASLSALRDRLAGERDAALAAHANAERERQGARSRYDELLRWSLAFHDSTAASVSWRLTRPLRWIGLGRPTRPRKPDFL
;
A
#
# COMPACT_ATOMS: atom_id res chain seq x y z
N MET A 1 57.44 -67.25 36.74
CA MET A 1 58.05 -68.44 37.37
C MET A 1 58.88 -69.19 36.35
N PRO A 2 59.80 -70.09 36.76
CA PRO A 2 60.47 -71.00 35.85
C PRO A 2 59.48 -71.86 35.06
N PRO A 3 59.79 -72.25 33.80
CA PRO A 3 58.91 -73.10 32.97
C PRO A 3 58.55 -74.45 33.60
N SER A 4 59.41 -74.98 34.47
CA SER A 4 59.16 -76.24 35.19
C SER A 4 58.47 -76.06 36.55
N GLY A 5 57.92 -74.86 36.82
CA GLY A 5 57.23 -74.54 38.07
C GLY A 5 58.14 -73.91 39.13
N PRO A 6 57.59 -73.58 40.32
CA PRO A 6 58.27 -72.78 41.34
C PRO A 6 59.49 -73.45 42.00
N SER A 7 59.55 -74.79 41.99
CA SER A 7 60.73 -75.54 42.46
C SER A 7 61.79 -75.74 41.36
N GLY A 8 61.54 -75.24 40.15
CA GLY A 8 62.41 -75.40 38.99
C GLY A 8 63.64 -74.50 38.98
N PRO A 9 64.65 -74.82 38.14
CA PRO A 9 65.79 -73.94 37.92
C PRO A 9 65.34 -72.66 37.19
N VAL A 10 65.92 -71.51 37.56
CA VAL A 10 65.79 -70.28 36.77
C VAL A 10 66.51 -70.43 35.42
N SER A 11 66.19 -69.58 34.45
CA SER A 11 66.88 -69.59 33.15
C SER A 11 68.37 -69.25 33.30
N GLU A 12 69.20 -69.69 32.34
CA GLU A 12 70.63 -69.37 32.34
C GLU A 12 70.90 -67.87 32.31
N VAL A 13 70.05 -67.10 31.63
CA VAL A 13 70.13 -65.64 31.56
C VAL A 13 69.84 -65.02 32.92
N GLU A 14 68.79 -65.46 33.62
CA GLU A 14 68.48 -65.01 34.98
C GLU A 14 69.61 -65.37 35.96
N ALA A 15 70.14 -66.59 35.88
CA ALA A 15 71.25 -67.05 36.70
C ALA A 15 72.53 -66.21 36.46
N ALA A 16 72.89 -65.96 35.20
CA ALA A 16 74.03 -65.13 34.83
C ALA A 16 73.86 -63.68 35.32
N TYR A 17 72.66 -63.13 35.21
CA TYR A 17 72.35 -61.78 35.69
C TYR A 17 72.54 -61.67 37.21
N VAL A 18 72.01 -62.61 37.99
CA VAL A 18 72.14 -62.60 39.45
C VAL A 18 73.61 -62.74 39.87
N ARG A 19 74.36 -63.66 39.25
CA ARG A 19 75.80 -63.79 39.51
C ARG A 19 76.57 -62.52 39.18
N ALA A 20 76.27 -61.86 38.07
CA ALA A 20 76.92 -60.61 37.72
C ALA A 20 76.68 -59.49 38.76
N LEU A 21 75.49 -59.44 39.38
CA LEU A 21 75.21 -58.50 40.48
C LEU A 21 76.01 -58.83 41.74
N VAL A 22 76.13 -60.11 42.08
CA VAL A 22 76.93 -60.60 43.21
C VAL A 22 78.40 -60.26 42.99
N ASP A 23 78.98 -60.69 41.87
CA ASP A 23 80.37 -60.45 41.51
C ASP A 23 80.71 -58.96 41.52
N HIS A 24 79.81 -58.11 41.03
CA HIS A 24 79.99 -56.65 40.99
C HIS A 24 80.05 -56.00 42.38
N ALA A 25 79.30 -56.53 43.35
CA ALA A 25 79.34 -56.06 44.73
C ALA A 25 80.62 -56.54 45.43
N GLU A 26 80.99 -57.80 45.24
CA GLU A 26 82.19 -58.41 45.83
C GLU A 26 83.48 -57.76 45.30
N GLN A 27 83.56 -57.47 43.99
CA GLN A 27 84.68 -56.73 43.38
C GLN A 27 84.87 -55.32 43.97
N ARG A 28 83.84 -54.77 44.63
CA ARG A 28 83.90 -53.49 45.34
C ARG A 28 84.12 -53.64 46.85
N GLY A 29 84.37 -54.85 47.34
CA GLY A 29 84.50 -55.14 48.77
C GLY A 29 83.21 -54.89 49.56
N ARG A 30 82.05 -55.07 48.93
CA ARG A 30 80.73 -54.93 49.57
C ARG A 30 80.06 -56.30 49.75
N VAL A 31 79.19 -56.41 50.75
CA VAL A 31 78.31 -57.58 50.92
C VAL A 31 77.14 -57.47 49.94
N PRO A 32 76.94 -58.43 49.02
CA PRO A 32 75.81 -58.44 48.10
C PRO A 32 74.51 -58.70 48.86
N VAL A 33 73.55 -57.78 48.74
CA VAL A 33 72.18 -57.96 49.25
C VAL A 33 71.21 -57.70 48.12
N LEU A 34 70.49 -58.73 47.71
CA LEU A 34 69.51 -58.68 46.62
C LEU A 34 68.11 -58.81 47.21
N THR A 35 67.24 -57.85 46.90
CA THR A 35 65.84 -57.87 47.32
C THR A 35 64.93 -57.90 46.09
N GLU A 36 63.94 -58.78 46.10
CA GLU A 36 62.92 -58.84 45.06
C GLU A 36 61.61 -59.34 45.65
N THR A 37 60.54 -58.56 45.50
CA THR A 37 59.23 -58.86 46.08
C THR A 37 58.36 -59.73 45.19
N ARG A 38 58.82 -60.06 43.98
CA ARG A 38 58.06 -60.84 42.97
C ARG A 38 58.79 -62.12 42.53
N SER A 39 59.72 -62.59 43.34
CA SER A 39 60.55 -63.78 43.07
C SER A 39 60.19 -65.00 43.92
N LEU A 40 59.07 -64.99 44.66
CA LEU A 40 58.66 -66.12 45.51
C LEU A 40 58.68 -67.46 44.75
N GLY A 41 58.11 -67.50 43.54
CA GLY A 41 58.14 -68.69 42.69
C GLY A 41 59.47 -68.94 41.97
N ARG A 42 60.57 -68.32 42.39
CA ARG A 42 61.93 -68.50 41.84
C ARG A 42 62.97 -68.80 42.91
N VAL A 43 62.61 -68.82 44.20
CA VAL A 43 63.58 -68.95 45.31
C VAL A 43 64.44 -70.21 45.17
N ALA A 44 63.84 -71.36 44.84
CA ALA A 44 64.58 -72.62 44.65
C ALA A 44 65.64 -72.50 43.53
N GLY A 45 65.23 -71.98 42.36
CA GLY A 45 66.12 -71.80 41.22
C GLY A 45 67.20 -70.74 41.47
N LEU A 46 66.84 -69.63 42.13
CA LEU A 46 67.80 -68.58 42.51
C LEU A 46 68.85 -69.10 43.50
N LYS A 47 68.43 -69.91 44.48
CA LYS A 47 69.33 -70.55 45.43
C LYS A 47 70.31 -71.52 44.77
N ALA A 48 69.85 -72.27 43.78
CA ALA A 48 70.72 -73.13 42.99
C ALA A 48 71.70 -72.31 42.12
N ALA A 49 71.28 -71.17 41.59
CA ALA A 49 72.08 -70.34 40.68
C ALA A 49 73.13 -69.46 41.39
N ALA A 50 72.79 -68.95 42.57
CA ALA A 50 73.61 -68.07 43.40
C ALA A 50 73.49 -68.52 44.87
N PRO A 51 74.38 -69.41 45.33
CA PRO A 51 74.43 -69.84 46.72
C PRO A 51 74.67 -68.64 47.66
N GLY A 52 74.01 -68.66 48.81
CA GLY A 52 74.04 -67.57 49.79
C GLY A 52 72.96 -67.79 50.84
N LEU A 53 72.72 -66.80 51.69
CA LEU A 53 71.58 -66.82 52.61
C LEU A 53 70.31 -66.41 51.86
N HIS A 54 69.38 -67.35 51.66
CA HIS A 54 68.08 -67.06 51.05
C HIS A 54 67.02 -66.85 52.14
N VAL A 55 66.53 -65.62 52.23
CA VAL A 55 65.55 -65.20 53.23
C VAL A 55 64.20 -64.98 52.57
N VAL A 56 63.15 -65.59 53.14
CA VAL A 56 61.77 -65.30 52.75
C VAL A 56 61.11 -64.46 53.83
N LEU A 57 60.61 -63.29 53.45
CA LEU A 57 59.79 -62.45 54.31
C LEU A 57 58.34 -62.89 54.18
N TYR A 58 57.80 -63.47 55.25
CA TYR A 58 56.39 -63.79 55.36
C TYR A 58 55.65 -62.62 55.99
N ARG A 59 54.59 -62.16 55.32
CA ARG A 59 53.60 -61.26 55.88
C ARG A 59 52.25 -61.97 55.87
N ASN A 60 51.49 -61.83 56.94
CA ASN A 60 50.12 -62.32 57.02
C ASN A 60 49.35 -61.91 55.75
N LEU A 61 48.80 -62.90 55.05
CA LEU A 61 48.23 -62.69 53.72
C LEU A 61 47.03 -61.76 53.74
N TYR A 62 46.24 -61.79 54.81
CA TYR A 62 45.10 -60.90 54.93
C TYR A 62 45.56 -59.44 55.05
N GLN A 63 46.56 -59.17 55.89
CA GLN A 63 47.12 -57.82 55.98
C GLN A 63 47.80 -57.38 54.69
N GLN A 64 48.45 -58.31 53.98
CA GLN A 64 49.03 -58.03 52.67
C GLN A 64 47.93 -57.63 51.67
N TRP A 65 46.78 -58.32 51.65
CA TRP A 65 45.63 -57.93 50.85
C TRP A 65 45.05 -56.57 51.25
N CYS A 66 44.93 -56.28 52.55
CA CYS A 66 44.51 -54.96 53.02
C CYS A 66 45.46 -53.86 52.52
N SER A 67 46.76 -54.10 52.53
CA SER A 67 47.75 -53.16 52.00
C SER A 67 47.59 -52.95 50.49
N TYR A 68 47.28 -53.99 49.72
CA TYR A 68 47.02 -53.88 48.27
C TYR A 68 45.75 -53.08 48.01
N THR A 69 44.72 -53.30 48.83
CA THR A 69 43.47 -52.57 48.78
C THR A 69 43.68 -51.08 49.03
N GLU A 70 44.38 -50.73 50.11
CA GLU A 70 44.69 -49.34 50.45
C GLU A 70 45.54 -48.64 49.38
N GLN A 71 46.57 -49.31 48.84
CA GLN A 71 47.37 -48.74 47.75
C GLN A 71 46.51 -48.43 46.53
N ALA A 72 45.61 -49.33 46.15
CA ALA A 72 44.73 -49.14 45.01
C ALA A 72 43.72 -48.00 45.24
N THR A 73 43.15 -47.87 46.45
CA THR A 73 42.24 -46.75 46.77
C THR A 73 42.97 -45.41 46.84
N CYS A 74 44.26 -45.41 47.15
CA CYS A 74 45.15 -44.25 47.03
C CYS A 74 45.66 -44.00 45.58
N GLY A 75 45.13 -44.71 44.57
CA GLY A 75 45.45 -44.50 43.16
C GLY A 75 46.64 -45.32 42.63
N ASN A 76 47.20 -46.23 43.43
CA ASN A 76 48.29 -47.12 43.04
C ASN A 76 47.78 -48.56 42.78
N ALA A 77 47.28 -48.82 41.57
CA ALA A 77 46.76 -50.13 41.16
C ALA A 77 47.85 -51.19 40.89
N TYR A 78 49.13 -50.79 40.87
CA TYR A 78 50.26 -51.62 40.45
C TYR A 78 50.28 -53.01 41.12
N PHE A 79 50.01 -53.07 42.43
CA PHE A 79 50.06 -54.31 43.19
C PHE A 79 48.94 -55.28 42.81
N LEU A 80 47.73 -54.77 42.56
CA LEU A 80 46.60 -55.59 42.09
C LEU A 80 46.85 -56.12 40.67
N ASP A 81 47.32 -55.26 39.77
CA ASP A 81 47.64 -55.64 38.39
C ASP A 81 48.72 -56.73 38.35
N THR A 82 49.67 -56.66 39.27
CA THR A 82 50.75 -57.64 39.38
C THR A 82 50.23 -59.05 39.73
N ILE A 83 49.09 -59.19 40.42
CA ILE A 83 48.50 -60.51 40.75
C ILE A 83 48.15 -61.26 39.46
N THR A 84 47.32 -60.65 38.62
CA THR A 84 46.87 -61.28 37.37
C THR A 84 48.00 -61.40 36.37
N LYS A 85 48.90 -60.41 36.30
CA LYS A 85 50.10 -60.50 35.47
C LYS A 85 50.98 -61.70 35.86
N THR A 86 51.22 -61.90 37.15
CA THR A 86 52.03 -63.03 37.66
C THR A 86 51.37 -64.37 37.34
N ALA A 87 50.06 -64.46 37.56
CA ALA A 87 49.30 -65.67 37.26
C ALA A 87 49.29 -65.98 35.75
N ARG A 88 49.00 -64.98 34.89
CA ARG A 88 48.94 -65.13 33.43
C ARG A 88 50.30 -65.47 32.82
N LEU A 89 51.38 -64.88 33.32
CA LEU A 89 52.76 -65.22 32.91
C LEU A 89 53.21 -66.60 33.40
N SER A 90 52.40 -67.28 34.20
CA SER A 90 52.72 -68.59 34.77
C SER A 90 51.70 -69.67 34.41
N LEU A 91 50.95 -69.50 33.30
CA LEU A 91 49.94 -70.46 32.83
C LEU A 91 50.49 -71.86 32.49
N HIS A 92 51.81 -71.97 32.29
CA HIS A 92 52.47 -73.26 32.14
C HIS A 92 52.36 -74.11 33.41
N ASP A 93 52.26 -73.49 34.58
CA ASP A 93 52.04 -74.18 35.85
C ASP A 93 50.59 -74.68 35.98
N PRO A 94 50.35 -75.99 36.18
CA PRO A 94 48.99 -76.53 36.26
C PRO A 94 48.16 -75.99 37.42
N MET A 95 48.78 -75.69 38.58
CA MET A 95 48.04 -75.18 39.73
C MET A 95 47.54 -73.76 39.44
N ILE A 96 48.41 -72.88 38.94
CA ILE A 96 48.03 -71.50 38.60
C ILE A 96 47.02 -71.46 37.47
N ARG A 97 47.17 -72.31 36.44
CA ARG A 97 46.18 -72.42 35.36
C ARG A 97 44.80 -72.79 35.90
N ASN A 98 44.74 -73.75 36.83
CA ASN A 98 43.49 -74.14 37.47
C ASN A 98 42.91 -73.00 38.32
N LEU A 99 43.74 -72.29 39.09
CA LEU A 99 43.30 -71.13 39.86
C LEU A 99 42.66 -70.05 38.97
N LEU A 100 43.28 -69.72 37.83
CA LEU A 100 42.72 -68.75 36.88
C LEU A 100 41.44 -69.26 36.19
N SER A 101 41.29 -70.57 36.01
CA SER A 101 40.07 -71.16 35.47
C SER A 101 38.92 -71.13 36.47
N ILE A 102 39.20 -71.30 37.77
CA ILE A 102 38.19 -71.32 38.84
C ILE A 102 37.82 -69.89 39.26
N TYR A 103 38.81 -69.01 39.34
CA TYR A 103 38.66 -67.61 39.75
C TYR A 103 39.07 -66.69 38.59
N PRO A 104 38.24 -66.58 37.53
CA PRO A 104 38.53 -65.71 36.42
C PRO A 104 38.52 -64.25 36.87
N VAL A 105 39.59 -63.53 36.52
CA VAL A 105 39.74 -62.09 36.77
C VAL A 105 40.05 -61.41 35.44
N GLU A 106 39.07 -60.68 34.91
CA GLU A 106 39.25 -59.86 33.71
C GLU A 106 40.04 -58.60 34.06
N THR A 107 39.50 -57.82 35.01
CA THR A 107 40.09 -56.60 35.55
C THR A 107 40.23 -56.73 37.07
N PRO A 108 41.44 -56.65 37.63
CA PRO A 108 41.66 -56.73 39.08
C PRO A 108 40.89 -55.63 39.81
N SER A 109 40.21 -56.00 40.90
CA SER A 109 39.46 -55.05 41.73
C SER A 109 39.58 -55.37 43.22
N THR A 110 39.62 -54.35 44.06
CA THR A 110 39.64 -54.47 45.53
C THR A 110 38.34 -54.98 46.11
N THR A 111 37.24 -54.92 45.36
CA THR A 111 35.91 -55.36 45.80
C THR A 111 35.51 -56.71 45.19
N ASP A 112 36.29 -57.23 44.25
CA ASP A 112 36.00 -58.48 43.56
C ASP A 112 36.51 -59.69 44.35
N MET A 113 35.61 -60.64 44.62
CA MET A 113 35.93 -61.87 45.34
C MET A 113 36.90 -62.76 44.56
N ASN A 114 36.80 -62.81 43.22
CA ASN A 114 37.71 -63.63 42.43
C ASN A 114 39.14 -63.09 42.48
N THR A 115 39.31 -61.76 42.42
CA THR A 115 40.60 -61.11 42.63
C THR A 115 41.18 -61.46 44.00
N PHE A 116 40.36 -61.42 45.07
CA PHE A 116 40.77 -61.83 46.41
C PHE A 116 41.19 -63.30 46.48
N TYR A 117 40.37 -64.23 45.96
CA TYR A 117 40.69 -65.66 46.00
C TYR A 117 41.94 -65.98 45.19
N LEU A 118 42.06 -65.41 43.98
CA LEU A 118 43.26 -65.55 43.16
C LEU A 118 44.49 -65.04 43.91
N PHE A 119 44.40 -63.87 44.57
CA PHE A 119 45.47 -63.35 45.42
C PHE A 119 45.85 -64.36 46.51
N MET A 120 44.87 -64.83 47.29
CA MET A 120 45.11 -65.72 48.42
C MET A 120 45.78 -67.01 47.96
N PHE A 121 45.18 -67.69 47.00
CA PHE A 121 45.66 -69.01 46.58
C PHE A 121 46.97 -68.96 45.82
N LEU A 122 47.18 -67.92 45.00
CA LEU A 122 48.47 -67.71 44.37
C LEU A 122 49.56 -67.49 45.43
N HIS A 123 49.33 -66.64 46.43
CA HIS A 123 50.36 -66.35 47.43
C HIS A 123 50.57 -67.52 48.40
N ILE A 124 49.53 -68.22 48.84
CA ILE A 124 49.66 -69.46 49.62
C ILE A 124 50.59 -70.40 48.85
N TYR A 125 50.26 -70.71 47.59
CA TYR A 125 51.06 -71.60 46.74
C TYR A 125 52.52 -71.14 46.60
N LEU A 126 52.75 -69.86 46.30
CA LEU A 126 54.09 -69.33 46.12
C LEU A 126 54.91 -69.29 47.43
N TYR A 127 54.30 -68.93 48.57
CA TYR A 127 54.96 -68.97 49.87
C TYR A 127 55.32 -70.38 50.27
N SER A 128 54.45 -71.38 50.05
CA SER A 128 54.73 -72.79 50.35
C SER A 128 56.01 -73.26 49.65
N HIS A 129 56.19 -72.91 48.37
CA HIS A 129 57.39 -73.26 47.62
C HIS A 129 58.62 -72.43 48.02
N ALA A 130 58.44 -71.12 48.22
CA ALA A 130 59.54 -70.22 48.60
C ALA A 130 60.16 -70.63 49.94
N THR A 131 59.31 -70.86 50.94
CA THR A 131 59.70 -71.22 52.31
C THR A 131 60.30 -72.63 52.41
N ALA A 132 59.86 -73.56 51.55
CA ALA A 132 60.47 -74.88 51.42
C ALA A 132 61.94 -74.80 50.94
N ALA A 133 62.28 -73.81 50.12
CA ALA A 133 63.62 -73.62 49.57
C ALA A 133 64.51 -72.67 50.40
N ALA A 134 63.90 -71.75 51.16
CA ALA A 134 64.59 -70.72 51.93
C ALA A 134 65.45 -71.30 53.07
N ASP A 135 66.50 -70.59 53.44
CA ASP A 135 67.28 -70.89 54.65
C ASP A 135 66.55 -70.35 55.87
N LEU A 136 66.13 -69.08 55.80
CA LEU A 136 65.44 -68.38 56.88
C LEU A 136 64.08 -67.88 56.40
N VAL A 137 63.07 -68.03 57.25
CA VAL A 137 61.74 -67.43 57.04
C VAL A 137 61.51 -66.44 58.17
N ILE A 138 61.26 -65.19 57.83
CA ILE A 138 61.03 -64.11 58.79
C ILE A 138 59.56 -63.74 58.74
N ASP A 139 58.85 -63.94 59.84
CA ASP A 139 57.51 -63.44 60.03
C ASP A 139 57.57 -61.94 60.37
N VAL A 140 57.26 -61.10 59.38
CA VAL A 140 57.30 -59.64 59.50
C VAL A 140 56.28 -59.14 60.51
N ASN A 141 55.15 -59.83 60.66
CA ASN A 141 54.13 -59.48 61.64
C ASN A 141 54.66 -59.65 63.05
N ARG A 142 55.26 -60.81 63.35
CA ARG A 142 55.91 -61.06 64.65
C ARG A 142 57.11 -60.15 64.88
N LEU A 143 57.95 -59.92 63.87
CA LEU A 143 59.14 -59.07 63.96
C LEU A 143 58.83 -57.66 64.52
N SER A 144 57.67 -57.11 64.15
CA SER A 144 57.22 -55.79 64.59
C SER A 144 56.77 -55.74 66.06
N GLY A 145 56.24 -56.83 66.62
CA GLY A 145 55.60 -56.86 67.94
C GLY A 145 56.29 -57.73 69.00
N ASP A 146 57.17 -58.64 68.60
CA ASP A 146 57.85 -59.60 69.47
C ASP A 146 59.36 -59.30 69.53
N ALA A 147 59.78 -58.64 70.62
CA ALA A 147 61.17 -58.24 70.80
C ALA A 147 62.13 -59.43 70.95
N ALA A 148 61.66 -60.57 71.49
CA ALA A 148 62.47 -61.76 71.64
C ALA A 148 62.72 -62.41 70.26
N TYR A 149 61.65 -62.55 69.46
CA TYR A 149 61.77 -63.02 68.08
C TYR A 149 62.64 -62.10 67.22
N ARG A 150 62.55 -60.78 67.41
CA ARG A 150 63.43 -59.82 66.74
C ARG A 150 64.91 -60.09 67.06
N GLY A 151 65.25 -60.25 68.34
CA GLY A 151 66.62 -60.57 68.76
C GLY A 151 67.12 -61.91 68.21
N GLU A 152 66.25 -62.91 68.10
CA GLU A 152 66.56 -64.20 67.46
C GLU A 152 66.93 -64.02 65.98
N ILE A 153 66.13 -63.26 65.23
CA ILE A 153 66.39 -63.01 63.81
C ILE A 153 67.66 -62.16 63.62
N GLU A 154 67.86 -61.10 64.41
CA GLU A 154 69.10 -60.30 64.38
C GLU A 154 70.33 -61.17 64.69
N GLY A 155 70.21 -62.09 65.66
CA GLY A 155 71.23 -63.09 65.97
C GLY A 155 71.55 -64.01 64.79
N ALA A 156 70.53 -64.51 64.08
CA ALA A 156 70.71 -65.37 62.91
C ALA A 156 71.48 -64.69 61.76
N PHE A 157 71.31 -63.37 61.59
CA PHE A 157 72.10 -62.59 60.64
C PHE A 157 73.52 -62.31 61.15
N ALA A 158 73.68 -62.02 62.45
CA ALA A 158 74.97 -61.79 63.07
C ALA A 158 75.90 -63.03 63.00
N GLU A 159 75.35 -64.24 63.13
CA GLU A 159 76.09 -65.50 62.91
C GLU A 159 76.71 -65.64 61.51
N ARG A 160 76.29 -64.80 60.56
CA ARG A 160 76.73 -64.79 59.16
C ARG A 160 77.47 -63.50 58.80
N ASP A 161 77.94 -62.74 59.79
CA ASP A 161 78.65 -61.48 59.64
C ASP A 161 77.85 -60.40 58.87
N VAL A 162 76.52 -60.46 58.92
CA VAL A 162 75.62 -59.44 58.34
C VAL A 162 74.90 -58.72 59.47
N PRO A 163 75.36 -57.54 59.93
CA PRO A 163 74.64 -56.81 60.97
C PRO A 163 73.35 -56.22 60.39
N VAL A 164 72.23 -56.48 61.08
CA VAL A 164 70.91 -55.92 60.77
C VAL A 164 70.27 -55.36 62.04
N ASP A 165 69.48 -54.31 61.89
CA ASP A 165 68.70 -53.68 62.96
C ASP A 165 67.24 -53.63 62.52
N PHE A 166 66.35 -54.30 63.25
CA PHE A 166 64.92 -54.33 62.99
C PHE A 166 64.11 -53.53 64.03
N SER A 167 64.77 -52.64 64.80
CA SER A 167 64.11 -51.83 65.84
C SER A 167 63.05 -50.86 65.28
N ASP A 168 63.15 -50.51 63.99
CA ASP A 168 62.20 -49.68 63.27
C ASP A 168 61.04 -50.47 62.64
N ALA A 169 61.00 -51.80 62.76
CA ALA A 169 59.91 -52.61 62.25
C ALA A 169 58.57 -52.15 62.86
N ARG A 170 57.58 -51.89 62.00
CA ARG A 170 56.23 -51.46 62.39
C ARG A 170 55.18 -52.33 61.69
N SER A 171 54.08 -52.57 62.40
CA SER A 171 52.85 -53.07 61.80
C SER A 171 52.00 -51.89 61.34
N SER A 172 51.45 -51.97 60.12
CA SER A 172 50.51 -51.00 59.58
C SER A 172 49.12 -51.61 59.49
N THR A 173 48.11 -50.95 60.04
CA THR A 173 46.72 -51.36 59.88
C THR A 173 46.14 -50.75 58.61
N ALA A 174 45.96 -51.58 57.58
CA ALA A 174 45.22 -51.22 56.37
C ALA A 174 43.81 -51.86 56.40
N TYR A 175 42.97 -51.55 55.42
CA TYR A 175 41.60 -52.07 55.33
C TYR A 175 41.35 -52.89 54.07
N SER A 176 40.35 -53.77 54.14
CA SER A 176 39.86 -54.54 53.02
C SER A 176 38.50 -54.00 52.56
N LEU A 177 38.31 -53.89 51.23
CA LEU A 177 37.05 -53.49 50.61
C LEU A 177 36.26 -54.67 50.05
N VAL A 178 36.86 -55.87 50.02
CA VAL A 178 36.14 -57.07 49.61
C VAL A 178 35.12 -57.42 50.69
N SER A 179 33.91 -57.76 50.25
CA SER A 179 32.82 -58.18 51.12
C SER A 179 32.32 -59.54 50.66
N PHE A 180 32.21 -60.47 51.59
CA PHE A 180 31.71 -61.81 51.30
C PHE A 180 30.24 -61.91 51.70
N PRO A 181 29.35 -62.39 50.80
CA PRO A 181 27.94 -62.62 51.15
C PRO A 181 27.78 -63.61 52.30
N CYS A 182 28.59 -64.68 52.29
CA CYS A 182 28.64 -65.68 53.34
C CYS A 182 30.08 -65.85 53.81
N ARG A 183 30.34 -65.53 55.08
CA ARG A 183 31.65 -65.73 55.71
C ARG A 183 32.03 -67.21 55.78
N ALA A 184 31.07 -68.09 56.09
CA ALA A 184 31.34 -69.51 56.21
C ALA A 184 31.84 -70.09 54.88
N ASP A 185 31.19 -69.75 53.78
CA ASP A 185 31.57 -70.20 52.43
C ASP A 185 32.97 -69.71 52.06
N MET A 186 33.31 -68.47 52.39
CA MET A 186 34.65 -67.93 52.12
C MET A 186 35.74 -68.70 52.86
N LEU A 187 35.53 -68.97 54.15
CA LEU A 187 36.48 -69.75 54.95
C LEU A 187 36.58 -71.19 54.47
N GLU A 188 35.45 -71.80 54.08
CA GLU A 188 35.40 -73.14 53.51
C GLU A 188 36.17 -73.22 52.18
N GLN A 189 35.98 -72.26 51.28
CA GLN A 189 36.74 -72.17 50.03
C GLN A 189 38.25 -72.07 50.30
N ILE A 190 38.65 -71.21 51.25
CA ILE A 190 40.06 -71.07 51.61
C ILE A 190 40.62 -72.38 52.16
N ARG A 191 39.87 -73.09 53.01
CA ARG A 191 40.28 -74.38 53.56
C ARG A 191 40.42 -75.43 52.45
N ILE A 192 39.41 -75.59 51.58
CA ILE A 192 39.42 -76.59 50.51
C ILE A 192 40.62 -76.41 49.58
N VAL A 193 40.86 -75.17 49.12
CA VAL A 193 41.98 -74.89 48.21
C VAL A 193 43.31 -74.93 48.95
N GLY A 194 43.36 -74.47 50.21
CA GLY A 194 44.51 -74.58 51.09
C GLY A 194 44.95 -76.03 51.28
N ASP A 195 44.03 -76.92 51.63
CA ASP A 195 44.27 -78.36 51.79
C ASP A 195 44.73 -78.99 50.47
N ALA A 196 44.16 -78.57 49.34
CA ALA A 196 44.61 -79.01 48.01
C ALA A 196 46.04 -78.54 47.68
N ILE A 197 46.46 -77.36 48.14
CA ILE A 197 47.85 -76.89 48.03
C ILE A 197 48.75 -77.71 48.95
N ILE A 198 48.38 -77.89 50.22
CA ILE A 198 49.11 -78.69 51.21
C ILE A 198 49.37 -80.10 50.68
N GLY A 199 48.33 -80.77 50.14
CA GLY A 199 48.42 -82.12 49.59
C GLY A 199 49.36 -82.24 48.38
N LYS A 200 49.66 -81.14 47.69
CA LYS A 200 50.60 -81.09 46.56
C LYS A 200 52.02 -80.70 46.96
N MET A 201 52.25 -80.25 48.19
CA MET A 201 53.58 -79.88 48.66
C MET A 201 54.43 -81.10 48.96
N ALA A 202 55.59 -81.21 48.29
CA ALA A 202 56.52 -82.32 48.47
C ALA A 202 57.22 -82.28 49.84
N SER A 203 57.69 -81.09 50.27
CA SER A 203 58.44 -80.92 51.52
C SER A 203 57.53 -80.80 52.74
N GLU A 204 57.92 -81.41 53.86
CA GLU A 204 57.26 -81.24 55.16
C GLU A 204 57.26 -79.78 55.62
N ARG A 205 58.41 -79.08 55.49
CA ARG A 205 58.52 -77.65 55.80
C ARG A 205 57.49 -76.81 55.04
N GLY A 206 57.35 -77.06 53.73
CA GLY A 206 56.35 -76.40 52.89
C GLY A 206 54.91 -76.74 53.28
N ARG A 207 54.61 -77.94 53.80
CA ARG A 207 53.27 -78.26 54.33
C ARG A 207 52.99 -77.50 55.62
N ALA A 208 53.89 -77.59 56.60
CA ALA A 208 53.73 -76.97 57.91
C ALA A 208 53.52 -75.45 57.81
N ILE A 209 54.32 -74.76 57.00
CA ILE A 209 54.15 -73.31 56.82
C ILE A 209 52.86 -72.96 56.07
N THR A 210 52.38 -73.81 55.17
CA THR A 210 51.09 -73.58 54.49
C THR A 210 49.94 -73.66 55.49
N GLU A 211 49.98 -74.64 56.40
CA GLU A 211 49.02 -74.75 57.50
C GLU A 211 49.04 -73.50 58.39
N THR A 212 50.24 -73.01 58.75
CA THR A 212 50.40 -71.75 59.48
C THR A 212 49.81 -70.57 58.72
N ILE A 213 50.13 -70.41 57.43
CA ILE A 213 49.62 -69.31 56.60
C ILE A 213 48.09 -69.29 56.56
N VAL A 214 47.46 -70.47 56.40
CA VAL A 214 46.00 -70.59 56.36
C VAL A 214 45.37 -70.28 57.72
N ALA A 215 45.98 -70.76 58.81
CA ALA A 215 45.53 -70.46 60.17
C ALA A 215 45.62 -68.95 60.49
N ASP A 216 46.75 -68.33 60.18
CA ASP A 216 47.01 -66.91 60.41
C ASP A 216 46.07 -66.03 59.58
N LEU A 217 45.77 -66.44 58.34
CA LEU A 217 44.78 -65.77 57.48
C LEU A 217 43.38 -65.78 58.13
N PHE A 218 42.97 -66.90 58.72
CA PHE A 218 41.69 -66.98 59.42
C PHE A 218 41.66 -66.12 60.68
N GLU A 219 42.67 -66.20 61.54
CA GLU A 219 42.72 -65.40 62.76
C GLU A 219 42.69 -63.90 62.43
N GLU A 220 43.48 -63.47 61.45
CA GLU A 220 43.56 -62.06 61.10
C GLU A 220 42.29 -61.56 60.40
N HIS A 221 41.66 -62.38 59.55
CA HIS A 221 40.35 -62.06 59.00
C HIS A 221 39.31 -61.85 60.12
N GLU A 222 39.30 -62.70 61.15
CA GLU A 222 38.40 -62.53 62.30
C GLU A 222 38.62 -61.22 63.05
N ARG A 223 39.88 -60.91 63.34
CA ARG A 223 40.23 -59.63 63.96
C ARG A 223 39.76 -58.46 63.10
N HIS A 224 40.00 -58.53 61.80
CA HIS A 224 39.57 -57.48 60.88
C HIS A 224 38.05 -57.34 60.80
N GLU A 225 37.30 -58.44 60.71
CA GLU A 225 35.84 -58.41 60.72
C GLU A 225 35.31 -57.74 61.99
N PHE A 226 35.89 -58.07 63.15
CA PHE A 226 35.53 -57.46 64.42
C PHE A 226 35.72 -55.94 64.41
N TYR A 227 36.87 -55.44 63.94
CA TYR A 227 37.16 -54.00 63.93
C TYR A 227 36.44 -53.23 62.80
N SER A 228 36.24 -53.85 61.64
CA SER A 228 35.82 -53.18 60.41
C SER A 228 34.31 -53.29 60.13
N LYS A 229 33.57 -54.13 60.86
CA LYS A 229 32.11 -54.29 60.70
C LYS A 229 31.36 -52.97 60.82
N ARG A 230 31.69 -52.15 61.83
CA ARG A 230 31.04 -50.84 62.02
C ARG A 230 31.43 -49.84 60.93
N LEU A 231 32.69 -49.85 60.52
CA LEU A 231 33.21 -48.94 59.48
C LEU A 231 32.56 -49.22 58.11
N ARG A 232 32.40 -50.49 57.73
CA ARG A 232 31.72 -50.89 56.48
C ARG A 232 30.25 -50.51 56.47
N SER A 233 29.54 -50.64 57.60
CA SER A 233 28.15 -50.19 57.72
C SER A 233 28.02 -48.69 57.45
N VAL A 234 28.92 -47.87 58.01
CA VAL A 234 28.96 -46.43 57.76
C VAL A 234 29.27 -46.13 56.29
N LEU A 235 30.30 -46.75 55.71
CA LEU A 235 30.68 -46.53 54.31
C LEU A 235 29.56 -46.90 53.33
N LEU A 236 28.87 -48.02 53.57
CA LEU A 236 27.73 -48.44 52.75
C LEU A 236 26.55 -47.47 52.87
N SER A 237 26.25 -46.98 54.07
CA SER A 237 25.24 -45.94 54.29
C SER A 237 25.60 -44.66 53.53
N THR A 238 26.82 -44.16 53.69
CA THR A 238 27.27 -42.93 53.02
C THR A 238 27.25 -43.07 51.49
N ARG A 239 27.52 -44.27 50.96
CA ARG A 239 27.39 -44.53 49.52
C ARG A 239 25.93 -44.47 49.07
N HIS A 240 24.99 -45.07 49.81
CA HIS A 240 23.57 -44.96 49.50
C HIS A 240 23.09 -43.52 49.57
N ASP A 241 23.50 -42.77 50.60
CA ASP A 241 23.16 -41.35 50.75
C ASP A 241 23.69 -40.52 49.58
N ARG A 242 24.93 -40.79 49.13
CA ARG A 242 25.53 -40.14 47.97
C ARG A 242 24.80 -40.48 46.68
N ASP A 243 24.51 -41.75 46.43
CA ASP A 243 23.85 -42.20 45.21
C ASP A 243 22.41 -41.65 45.15
N ALA A 244 21.72 -41.57 46.31
CA ALA A 244 20.43 -40.90 46.43
C ALA A 244 20.52 -39.38 46.18
N ALA A 245 21.55 -38.71 46.70
CA ALA A 245 21.79 -37.29 46.44
C ALA A 245 22.09 -37.01 44.97
N LEU A 246 22.81 -37.91 44.29
CA LEU A 246 23.10 -37.81 42.86
C LEU A 246 21.81 -37.93 42.04
N ALA A 247 20.97 -38.92 42.32
CA ALA A 247 19.68 -39.09 41.67
C ALA A 247 18.74 -37.90 41.90
N ALA A 248 18.75 -37.31 43.11
CA ALA A 248 18.01 -36.11 43.41
C ALA A 248 18.52 -34.90 42.60
N ALA A 249 19.84 -34.74 42.45
CA ALA A 249 20.43 -33.69 41.64
C ALA A 249 20.08 -33.83 40.14
N GLU A 250 20.09 -35.06 39.61
CA GLU A 250 19.65 -35.34 38.23
C GLU A 250 18.18 -34.99 38.01
N ALA A 251 17.30 -35.32 38.97
CA ALA A 251 15.89 -34.96 38.90
C ALA A 251 15.68 -33.44 38.89
N VAL A 252 16.43 -32.70 39.71
CA VAL A 252 16.39 -31.22 39.72
C VAL A 252 16.88 -30.64 38.39
N HIS A 253 17.95 -31.17 37.81
CA HIS A 253 18.39 -30.74 36.47
C HIS A 253 17.31 -30.98 35.41
N GLY A 254 16.61 -32.12 35.46
CA GLY A 254 15.46 -32.39 34.58
C GLY A 254 14.33 -31.37 34.74
N GLN A 255 14.02 -30.96 35.98
CA GLN A 255 13.02 -29.91 36.24
C GLN A 255 13.45 -28.55 35.70
N ILE A 256 14.72 -28.17 35.87
CA ILE A 256 15.27 -26.92 35.33
C ILE A 256 15.15 -26.89 33.81
N ALA A 257 15.51 -27.99 33.13
CA ALA A 257 15.36 -28.10 31.68
C ALA A 257 13.90 -27.94 31.24
N GLY A 258 12.96 -28.61 31.94
CA GLY A 258 11.53 -28.46 31.65
C GLY A 258 11.01 -27.03 31.81
N LEU A 259 11.44 -26.32 32.86
CA LEU A 259 11.08 -24.92 33.07
C LEU A 259 11.71 -23.98 32.01
N GLN A 260 12.90 -24.29 31.52
CA GLN A 260 13.53 -23.54 30.42
C GLN A 260 12.73 -23.69 29.12
N ASP A 261 12.31 -24.91 28.78
CA ASP A 261 11.48 -25.17 27.59
C ASP A 261 10.11 -24.47 27.67
N GLU A 262 9.52 -24.36 28.87
CA GLU A 262 8.29 -23.61 29.10
C GLU A 262 8.50 -22.11 28.93
N ARG A 263 9.58 -21.55 29.50
CA ARG A 263 9.92 -20.14 29.32
C ARG A 263 10.09 -19.80 27.84
N ASP A 264 10.84 -20.61 27.11
CA ASP A 264 11.14 -20.36 25.69
C ASP A 264 9.86 -20.40 24.84
N ARG A 265 8.93 -21.33 25.15
CA ARG A 265 7.60 -21.35 24.53
C ARG A 265 6.81 -20.08 24.83
N SER A 266 6.77 -19.64 26.08
CA SER A 266 6.09 -18.40 26.47
C SER A 266 6.72 -17.15 25.83
N GLU A 267 8.04 -17.12 25.64
CA GLU A 267 8.72 -16.03 24.93
C GLU A 267 8.32 -15.98 23.45
N ILE A 268 8.29 -17.13 22.76
CA ILE A 268 7.82 -17.22 21.37
C ILE A 268 6.36 -16.75 21.25
N GLU A 269 5.48 -17.19 22.14
CA GLU A 269 4.07 -16.78 22.17
C GLU A 269 3.92 -15.27 22.38
N ARG A 270 4.70 -14.71 23.33
CA ARG A 270 4.70 -13.27 23.59
C ARG A 270 5.16 -12.49 22.37
N ASP A 271 6.24 -12.92 21.72
CA ASP A 271 6.81 -12.22 20.57
C ASP A 271 5.84 -12.28 19.36
N ALA A 272 5.16 -13.41 19.16
CA ALA A 272 4.09 -13.53 18.17
C ALA A 272 2.90 -12.59 18.48
N ALA A 273 2.50 -12.48 19.75
CA ALA A 273 1.44 -11.56 20.17
C ALA A 273 1.83 -10.10 19.95
N LEU A 274 3.09 -9.73 20.21
CA LEU A 274 3.61 -8.38 19.94
C LEU A 274 3.57 -8.05 18.44
N ALA A 275 4.02 -8.97 17.57
CA ALA A 275 3.94 -8.79 16.12
C ALA A 275 2.50 -8.61 15.62
N ALA A 276 1.54 -9.37 16.18
CA ALA A 276 0.12 -9.22 15.84
C ALA A 276 -0.44 -7.85 16.26
N VAL A 277 0.00 -7.32 17.40
CA VAL A 277 -0.37 -5.97 17.86
C VAL A 277 0.19 -4.89 16.93
N GLU A 278 1.43 -5.04 16.46
CA GLU A 278 2.04 -4.11 15.50
C GLU A 278 1.31 -4.13 14.15
N ASP A 279 0.97 -5.31 13.63
CA ASP A 279 0.18 -5.44 12.40
C ASP A 279 -1.20 -4.78 12.54
N ALA A 280 -1.91 -5.04 13.63
CA ALA A 280 -3.20 -4.42 13.91
C ALA A 280 -3.10 -2.87 13.99
N ARG A 281 -2.02 -2.34 14.58
CA ARG A 281 -1.77 -0.88 14.57
C ARG A 281 -1.55 -0.35 13.16
N GLY A 282 -0.80 -1.08 12.33
CA GLY A 282 -0.61 -0.75 10.92
C GLY A 282 -1.94 -0.71 10.14
N GLN A 283 -2.81 -1.71 10.34
CA GLN A 283 -4.13 -1.76 9.73
C GLN A 283 -5.02 -0.58 10.18
N ILE A 284 -5.02 -0.24 11.49
CA ILE A 284 -5.76 0.91 12.01
C ILE A 284 -5.28 2.21 11.36
N ALA A 285 -3.96 2.40 11.24
CA ALA A 285 -3.40 3.59 10.59
C ALA A 285 -3.79 3.67 9.11
N GLY A 286 -3.80 2.54 8.39
CA GLY A 286 -4.28 2.45 7.01
C GLY A 286 -5.75 2.88 6.88
N LEU A 287 -6.64 2.29 7.71
CA LEU A 287 -8.06 2.64 7.73
C LEU A 287 -8.32 4.11 8.11
N GLN A 288 -7.49 4.66 9.01
CA GLN A 288 -7.55 6.09 9.35
C GLN A 288 -7.21 6.96 8.13
N GLY A 289 -6.15 6.62 7.38
CA GLY A 289 -5.79 7.32 6.15
C GLY A 289 -6.88 7.25 5.08
N GLU A 290 -7.50 6.09 4.87
CA GLU A 290 -8.63 5.93 3.94
C GLU A 290 -9.85 6.77 4.34
N ARG A 291 -10.14 6.85 5.65
CA ARG A 291 -11.23 7.68 6.18
C ARG A 291 -10.95 9.16 5.97
N GLU A 292 -9.72 9.61 6.19
CA GLU A 292 -9.30 11.00 5.93
C GLU A 292 -9.43 11.34 4.44
N GLN A 293 -8.96 10.45 3.56
CA GLN A 293 -9.10 10.61 2.12
C GLN A 293 -10.57 10.69 1.68
N SER A 294 -11.42 9.80 2.20
CA SER A 294 -12.87 9.82 1.95
C SER A 294 -13.53 11.11 2.44
N ALA A 295 -13.05 11.66 3.57
CA ALA A 295 -13.54 12.93 4.09
C ALA A 295 -13.16 14.09 3.16
N ILE A 296 -11.91 14.13 2.66
CA ILE A 296 -11.45 15.12 1.68
C ILE A 296 -12.29 15.04 0.40
N GLU A 297 -12.52 13.84 -0.13
CA GLU A 297 -13.34 13.62 -1.33
C GLU A 297 -14.78 14.09 -1.15
N ARG A 298 -15.39 13.76 0.01
CA ARG A 298 -16.74 14.24 0.36
C ARG A 298 -16.79 15.75 0.44
N ASP A 299 -15.82 16.38 1.10
CA ASP A 299 -15.79 17.83 1.28
C ASP A 299 -15.58 18.54 -0.08
N ALA A 300 -14.77 17.96 -0.97
CA ALA A 300 -14.63 18.43 -2.36
C ALA A 300 -15.95 18.28 -3.15
N ALA A 301 -16.64 17.16 -3.02
CA ALA A 301 -17.93 16.93 -3.67
C ALA A 301 -19.01 17.91 -3.16
N LEU A 302 -19.03 18.20 -1.85
CA LEU A 302 -19.90 19.22 -1.27
C LEU A 302 -19.62 20.61 -1.84
N ALA A 303 -18.35 20.99 -1.98
CA ALA A 303 -17.98 22.27 -2.59
C ALA A 303 -18.44 22.38 -4.05
N VAL A 304 -18.33 21.28 -4.83
CA VAL A 304 -18.86 21.22 -6.21
C VAL A 304 -20.39 21.34 -6.22
N ALA A 305 -21.08 20.66 -5.30
CA ALA A 305 -22.54 20.74 -5.19
C ALA A 305 -23.02 22.16 -4.83
N ASP A 306 -22.33 22.83 -3.90
CA ASP A 306 -22.64 24.22 -3.52
C ASP A 306 -22.44 25.18 -4.70
N GLU A 307 -21.37 24.99 -5.47
CA GLU A 307 -21.12 25.81 -6.67
C GLU A 307 -22.17 25.58 -7.75
N ALA A 308 -22.52 24.32 -8.02
CA ALA A 308 -23.60 23.98 -8.95
C ALA A 308 -24.95 24.58 -8.51
N ARG A 309 -25.21 24.61 -7.20
CA ARG A 309 -26.41 25.26 -6.65
C ARG A 309 -26.40 26.77 -6.87
N ARG A 310 -25.28 27.45 -6.64
CA ARG A 310 -25.14 28.89 -6.93
C ARG A 310 -25.35 29.18 -8.41
N GLN A 311 -24.81 28.35 -9.29
CA GLN A 311 -25.03 28.48 -10.74
C GLN A 311 -26.50 28.28 -11.10
N ALA A 312 -27.17 27.28 -10.53
CA ALA A 312 -28.59 27.06 -10.73
C ALA A 312 -29.45 28.25 -10.25
N ASP A 313 -29.16 28.80 -9.07
CA ASP A 313 -29.82 30.00 -8.55
C ASP A 313 -29.57 31.22 -9.45
N GLY A 314 -28.35 31.38 -9.97
CA GLY A 314 -27.98 32.42 -10.94
C GLY A 314 -28.77 32.31 -12.25
N LEU A 315 -28.81 31.10 -12.85
CA LEU A 315 -29.58 30.81 -14.05
C LEU A 315 -31.09 31.00 -13.84
N GLN A 316 -31.60 30.65 -12.66
CA GLN A 316 -33.00 30.90 -12.30
C GLN A 316 -33.28 32.41 -12.26
N GLY A 317 -32.40 33.21 -11.66
CA GLY A 317 -32.53 34.68 -11.65
C GLY A 317 -32.43 35.32 -13.04
N GLU A 318 -31.66 34.73 -13.97
CA GLU A 318 -31.63 35.15 -15.39
C GLU A 318 -32.92 34.76 -16.13
N ARG A 319 -33.46 33.56 -15.87
CA ARG A 319 -34.73 33.10 -16.43
C ARG A 319 -35.88 33.98 -15.98
N ASP A 320 -35.92 34.36 -14.72
CA ASP A 320 -36.95 35.24 -14.16
C ASP A 320 -36.87 36.64 -14.79
N ARG A 321 -35.67 37.20 -14.92
CA ARG A 321 -35.44 38.47 -15.66
C ARG A 321 -35.90 38.38 -17.12
N SER A 322 -35.53 37.32 -17.82
CA SER A 322 -35.99 37.06 -19.20
C SER A 322 -37.51 36.83 -19.28
N GLY A 323 -38.13 36.33 -18.20
CA GLY A 323 -39.59 36.25 -18.06
C GLY A 323 -40.22 37.63 -18.02
N ILE A 324 -39.74 38.48 -17.13
CA ILE A 324 -40.20 39.87 -16.99
C ILE A 324 -40.03 40.65 -18.30
N GLU A 325 -38.88 40.52 -18.97
CA GLU A 325 -38.63 41.16 -20.26
C GLU A 325 -39.58 40.68 -21.35
N ARG A 326 -39.86 39.38 -21.42
CA ARG A 326 -40.85 38.82 -22.37
C ARG A 326 -42.25 39.31 -22.09
N ASP A 327 -42.66 39.37 -20.82
CA ASP A 327 -43.98 39.87 -20.43
C ASP A 327 -44.13 41.37 -20.76
N ALA A 328 -43.09 42.16 -20.52
CA ALA A 328 -43.05 43.57 -20.92
C ALA A 328 -43.10 43.75 -22.44
N ALA A 329 -42.34 42.95 -23.20
CA ALA A 329 -42.37 42.97 -24.66
C ALA A 329 -43.74 42.55 -25.21
N ARG A 330 -44.39 41.58 -24.57
CA ARG A 330 -45.75 41.15 -24.92
C ARG A 330 -46.77 42.26 -24.68
N ALA A 331 -46.71 42.93 -23.53
CA ALA A 331 -47.57 44.07 -23.23
C ALA A 331 -47.38 45.21 -24.27
N ALA A 332 -46.13 45.51 -24.62
CA ALA A 332 -45.82 46.50 -25.65
C ALA A 332 -46.35 46.09 -27.05
N ALA A 333 -46.30 44.80 -27.39
CA ALA A 333 -46.87 44.28 -28.64
C ALA A 333 -48.40 44.37 -28.65
N GLU A 334 -49.06 44.08 -27.52
CA GLU A 334 -50.52 44.24 -27.37
C GLU A 334 -50.94 45.71 -27.49
N ASP A 335 -50.16 46.65 -26.92
CA ASP A 335 -50.36 48.10 -27.10
C ASP A 335 -50.17 48.55 -28.55
N ALA A 336 -49.13 48.07 -29.23
CA ALA A 336 -48.89 48.36 -30.64
C ALA A 336 -50.01 47.80 -31.54
N HIS A 337 -50.56 46.63 -31.20
CA HIS A 337 -51.71 46.06 -31.90
C HIS A 337 -52.95 46.93 -31.73
N ARG A 338 -53.26 47.36 -30.49
CA ARG A 338 -54.35 48.30 -30.21
C ARG A 338 -54.19 49.62 -30.97
N ALA A 339 -52.98 50.17 -31.04
CA ALA A 339 -52.69 51.37 -31.82
C ALA A 339 -52.93 51.16 -33.32
N THR A 340 -52.51 50.00 -33.85
CA THR A 340 -52.73 49.63 -35.26
C THR A 340 -54.21 49.49 -35.59
N ASP A 341 -55.00 48.86 -34.71
CA ASP A 341 -56.45 48.75 -34.88
C ASP A 341 -57.15 50.11 -34.82
N ALA A 342 -56.71 51.00 -33.92
CA ALA A 342 -57.20 52.38 -33.86
C ALA A 342 -56.89 53.14 -35.16
N MET A 343 -55.67 53.03 -35.68
CA MET A 343 -55.30 53.65 -36.97
C MET A 343 -56.08 53.05 -38.14
N ARG A 344 -56.36 51.74 -38.13
CA ARG A 344 -57.17 51.09 -39.16
C ARG A 344 -58.63 51.60 -39.14
N ALA A 345 -59.22 51.74 -37.95
CA ALA A 345 -60.55 52.34 -37.78
C ALA A 345 -60.60 53.82 -38.22
N GLU A 346 -59.51 54.56 -38.06
CA GLU A 346 -59.37 55.93 -38.57
C GLU A 346 -59.26 55.96 -40.10
N CYS A 347 -58.49 55.04 -40.70
CA CYS A 347 -58.40 54.90 -42.15
C CYS A 347 -59.75 54.53 -42.79
N ASP A 348 -60.53 53.66 -42.13
CA ASP A 348 -61.87 53.30 -42.60
C ASP A 348 -62.83 54.50 -42.49
N ARG A 349 -62.77 55.29 -41.41
CA ARG A 349 -63.52 56.57 -41.31
C ARG A 349 -63.15 57.56 -42.40
N LEU A 350 -61.85 57.77 -42.64
CA LEU A 350 -61.38 58.67 -43.71
C LEU A 350 -61.79 58.16 -45.10
N ARG A 351 -61.83 56.84 -45.30
CA ARG A 351 -62.31 56.23 -46.55
C ARG A 351 -63.81 56.48 -46.73
N ASP A 352 -64.61 56.35 -45.68
CA ASP A 352 -66.04 56.64 -45.73
C ASP A 352 -66.31 58.13 -46.01
N GLU A 353 -65.56 59.04 -45.39
CA GLU A 353 -65.60 60.47 -45.68
C GLU A 353 -65.20 60.79 -47.13
N ALA A 354 -64.13 60.17 -47.65
CA ALA A 354 -63.71 60.33 -49.03
C ALA A 354 -64.76 59.80 -50.04
N ASN A 355 -65.43 58.70 -49.71
CA ASN A 355 -66.53 58.16 -50.50
C ASN A 355 -67.75 59.09 -50.49
N ALA A 356 -68.10 59.67 -49.33
CA ALA A 356 -69.17 60.66 -49.22
C ALA A 356 -68.85 61.93 -50.03
N ALA A 357 -67.63 62.44 -49.94
CA ALA A 357 -67.16 63.59 -50.72
C ALA A 357 -67.17 63.32 -52.24
N SER A 358 -66.82 62.10 -52.67
CA SER A 358 -66.88 61.71 -54.08
C SER A 358 -68.31 61.68 -54.62
N ARG A 359 -69.27 61.17 -53.84
CA ARG A 359 -70.70 61.20 -54.21
C ARG A 359 -71.23 62.63 -54.34
N ALA A 360 -70.89 63.50 -53.39
CA ALA A 360 -71.26 64.91 -53.46
C ALA A 360 -70.63 65.60 -54.68
N ALA A 361 -69.39 65.27 -55.03
CA ALA A 361 -68.73 65.80 -56.23
C ALA A 361 -69.34 65.27 -57.55
N GLU A 362 -69.86 64.05 -57.57
CA GLU A 362 -70.64 63.51 -58.70
C GLU A 362 -72.01 64.19 -58.83
N GLU A 363 -72.70 64.47 -57.73
CA GLU A 363 -73.94 65.24 -57.71
C GLU A 363 -73.75 66.65 -58.28
N ILE A 364 -72.70 67.36 -57.83
CA ILE A 364 -72.34 68.68 -58.34
C ILE A 364 -71.98 68.63 -59.84
N ARG A 365 -71.34 67.55 -60.32
CA ARG A 365 -71.07 67.38 -61.75
C ARG A 365 -72.34 67.16 -62.55
N HIS A 366 -73.26 66.33 -62.07
CA HIS A 366 -74.55 66.12 -62.72
C HIS A 366 -75.35 67.42 -62.80
N GLU A 367 -75.34 68.23 -61.74
CA GLU A 367 -75.99 69.54 -61.71
C GLU A 367 -75.33 70.54 -62.69
N ALA A 368 -73.99 70.54 -62.76
CA ALA A 368 -73.25 71.35 -63.73
C ALA A 368 -73.52 70.94 -65.19
N ASP A 369 -73.65 69.64 -65.49
CA ASP A 369 -73.97 69.15 -66.83
C ASP A 369 -75.42 69.44 -67.24
N ALA A 370 -76.35 69.42 -66.28
CA ALA A 370 -77.74 69.86 -66.49
C ALA A 370 -77.79 71.36 -66.84
N LEU A 371 -77.09 72.21 -66.07
CA LEU A 371 -77.00 73.65 -66.34
C LEU A 371 -76.29 73.96 -67.67
N ARG A 372 -75.28 73.18 -68.06
CA ARG A 372 -74.65 73.29 -69.39
C ARG A 372 -75.62 72.96 -70.52
N SER A 373 -76.43 71.92 -70.34
CA SER A 373 -77.44 71.51 -71.34
C SER A 373 -78.54 72.55 -71.51
N GLU A 374 -78.99 73.20 -70.42
CA GLU A 374 -79.90 74.35 -70.48
C GLU A 374 -79.28 75.56 -71.20
N ARG A 375 -78.03 75.89 -70.88
CA ARG A 375 -77.28 76.99 -71.51
C ARG A 375 -77.10 76.75 -73.02
N ASP A 376 -76.85 75.52 -73.44
CA ASP A 376 -76.70 75.14 -74.85
C ASP A 376 -78.06 75.09 -75.59
N ALA A 377 -79.17 74.80 -74.89
CA ALA A 377 -80.52 74.98 -75.42
C ALA A 377 -80.85 76.47 -75.65
N ALA A 378 -80.56 77.33 -74.68
CA ALA A 378 -80.78 78.77 -74.79
C ALA A 378 -79.95 79.42 -75.91
N VAL A 379 -78.72 78.95 -76.14
CA VAL A 379 -77.88 79.41 -77.27
C VAL A 379 -78.46 79.00 -78.62
N ARG A 380 -79.04 77.79 -78.73
CA ARG A 380 -79.72 77.34 -79.95
C ARG A 380 -81.00 78.14 -80.22
N ASP A 381 -81.79 78.43 -79.20
CA ASP A 381 -82.99 79.26 -79.33
C ASP A 381 -82.63 80.69 -79.76
N ARG A 382 -81.55 81.27 -79.21
CA ARG A 382 -81.05 82.58 -79.64
C ARG A 382 -80.62 82.59 -81.11
N ALA A 383 -79.89 81.56 -81.56
CA ALA A 383 -79.47 81.43 -82.95
C ALA A 383 -80.66 81.24 -83.91
N ALA A 384 -81.71 80.53 -83.49
CA ALA A 384 -82.95 80.39 -84.25
C ALA A 384 -83.65 81.75 -84.42
N ILE A 385 -83.78 82.53 -83.36
CA ILE A 385 -84.37 83.88 -83.38
C ILE A 385 -83.56 84.83 -84.27
N GLU A 386 -82.23 84.81 -84.20
CA GLU A 386 -81.35 85.63 -85.06
C GLU A 386 -81.52 85.28 -86.55
N SER A 387 -81.68 83.99 -86.89
CA SER A 387 -81.92 83.54 -88.26
C SER A 387 -83.28 83.98 -88.81
N GLU A 388 -84.31 84.00 -87.96
CA GLU A 388 -85.66 84.45 -88.28
C GLU A 388 -85.69 85.98 -88.47
N HIS A 389 -85.00 86.72 -87.60
CA HIS A 389 -84.81 88.17 -87.75
C HIS A 389 -84.08 88.54 -89.05
N GLY A 390 -83.05 87.76 -89.41
CA GLY A 390 -82.34 87.92 -90.69
C GLY A 390 -83.20 87.60 -91.92
N ARG A 391 -84.16 86.68 -91.79
CA ARG A 391 -85.14 86.39 -92.84
C ARG A 391 -86.17 87.51 -92.99
N LEU A 392 -86.74 87.99 -91.88
CA LEU A 392 -87.66 89.13 -91.87
C LEU A 392 -87.01 90.42 -92.39
N GLY A 393 -85.72 90.64 -92.13
CA GLY A 393 -84.97 91.77 -92.69
C GLY A 393 -84.82 91.72 -94.22
N ARG A 394 -84.65 90.51 -94.80
CA ARG A 394 -84.62 90.33 -96.26
C ARG A 394 -85.99 90.53 -96.89
N ASP A 395 -87.05 90.05 -96.23
CA ASP A 395 -88.43 90.23 -96.70
C ASP A 395 -88.84 91.72 -96.67
N LEU A 396 -88.42 92.47 -95.65
CA LEU A 396 -88.65 93.90 -95.56
C LEU A 396 -87.90 94.68 -96.66
N ALA A 397 -86.66 94.29 -96.96
CA ALA A 397 -85.87 94.89 -98.04
C ALA A 397 -86.48 94.59 -99.43
N SER A 398 -86.97 93.37 -99.64
CA SER A 398 -87.70 92.98 -100.85
C SER A 398 -88.99 93.80 -101.03
N LEU A 399 -89.79 93.96 -99.97
CA LEU A 399 -91.01 94.76 -99.99
C LEU A 399 -90.73 96.25 -100.20
N SER A 400 -89.64 96.79 -99.67
CA SER A 400 -89.21 98.18 -99.93
C SER A 400 -88.84 98.38 -101.40
N ALA A 401 -88.07 97.46 -101.99
CA ALA A 401 -87.69 97.54 -103.40
C ALA A 401 -88.91 97.44 -104.34
N LEU A 402 -89.90 96.62 -103.97
CA LEU A 402 -91.16 96.47 -104.71
C LEU A 402 -92.03 97.73 -104.63
N ARG A 403 -92.10 98.35 -103.44
CA ARG A 403 -92.75 99.66 -103.24
C ARG A 403 -92.08 100.76 -104.07
N ASP A 404 -90.75 100.82 -104.09
CA ASP A 404 -90.02 101.88 -104.81
C ASP A 404 -90.17 101.72 -106.33
N ARG A 405 -90.26 100.47 -106.82
CA ARG A 405 -90.59 100.17 -108.22
C ARG A 405 -92.02 100.59 -108.60
N LEU A 406 -93.01 100.28 -107.75
CA LEU A 406 -94.41 100.70 -107.95
C LEU A 406 -94.57 102.22 -107.84
N ALA A 407 -93.79 102.89 -106.99
CA ALA A 407 -93.74 104.35 -106.91
C ALA A 407 -93.16 104.96 -108.19
N GLY A 408 -92.10 104.38 -108.75
CA GLY A 408 -91.53 104.80 -110.03
C GLY A 408 -92.50 104.62 -111.21
N GLU A 409 -93.25 103.52 -111.26
CA GLU A 409 -94.28 103.28 -112.28
C GLU A 409 -95.45 104.26 -112.16
N ARG A 410 -95.89 104.57 -110.93
CA ARG A 410 -96.93 105.58 -110.66
C ARG A 410 -96.48 106.98 -111.06
N ASP A 411 -95.26 107.37 -110.74
CA ASP A 411 -94.76 108.72 -111.00
C ASP A 411 -94.50 108.94 -112.50
N ALA A 412 -94.12 107.89 -113.25
CA ALA A 412 -94.07 107.91 -114.71
C ALA A 412 -95.46 108.09 -115.33
N ALA A 413 -96.49 107.43 -114.79
CA ALA A 413 -97.88 107.59 -115.23
C ALA A 413 -98.45 108.99 -114.94
N LEU A 414 -98.11 109.57 -113.78
CA LEU A 414 -98.50 110.94 -113.41
C LEU A 414 -97.77 112.00 -114.27
N ALA A 415 -96.51 111.78 -114.59
CA ALA A 415 -95.75 112.68 -115.48
C ALA A 415 -96.33 112.68 -116.91
N ALA A 416 -96.78 111.54 -117.42
CA ALA A 416 -97.46 111.43 -118.70
C ALA A 416 -98.81 112.18 -118.71
N HIS A 417 -99.58 112.09 -117.62
CA HIS A 417 -100.85 112.83 -117.46
C HIS A 417 -100.63 114.35 -117.35
N ALA A 418 -99.65 114.78 -116.57
CA ALA A 418 -99.33 116.19 -116.38
C ALA A 418 -98.78 116.88 -117.65
N ASN A 419 -98.18 116.11 -118.57
CA ASN A 419 -97.78 116.62 -119.88
C ASN A 419 -99.00 116.85 -120.79
N ALA A 420 -99.97 115.94 -120.77
CA ALA A 420 -101.24 116.09 -121.49
C ALA A 420 -102.06 117.31 -120.98
N GLU A 421 -102.00 117.63 -119.69
CA GLU A 421 -102.63 118.84 -119.13
C GLU A 421 -101.91 120.14 -119.46
N ARG A 422 -100.58 120.13 -119.52
CA ARG A 422 -99.78 121.33 -119.88
C ARG A 422 -99.99 121.77 -121.32
N GLU A 423 -100.15 120.83 -122.26
CA GLU A 423 -100.55 121.17 -123.64
C GLU A 423 -101.94 121.83 -123.68
N ARG A 424 -102.85 121.37 -122.82
CA ARG A 424 -104.22 121.90 -122.70
C ARG A 424 -104.25 123.31 -122.07
N GLN A 425 -103.37 123.61 -121.12
CA GLN A 425 -103.25 124.92 -120.46
C GLN A 425 -102.49 125.95 -121.32
N GLY A 426 -101.46 125.52 -122.07
CA GLY A 426 -100.73 126.37 -123.01
C GLY A 426 -101.59 126.93 -124.14
N ALA A 427 -102.69 126.25 -124.48
CA ALA A 427 -103.72 126.74 -125.41
C ALA A 427 -104.62 127.83 -124.79
N ARG A 428 -104.76 127.86 -123.45
CA ARG A 428 -105.70 128.74 -122.74
C ARG A 428 -105.07 130.06 -122.28
N SER A 429 -103.83 130.03 -121.79
CA SER A 429 -103.16 131.22 -121.27
C SER A 429 -102.88 132.29 -122.33
N ARG A 430 -102.72 131.89 -123.60
CA ARG A 430 -102.57 132.83 -124.73
C ARG A 430 -103.81 133.71 -124.93
N TYR A 431 -104.97 133.24 -124.48
CA TYR A 431 -106.23 133.99 -124.54
C TYR A 431 -106.29 135.11 -123.48
N ASP A 432 -105.74 134.87 -122.29
CA ASP A 432 -105.83 135.80 -121.14
C ASP A 432 -104.80 136.95 -121.18
N GLU A 433 -103.62 136.69 -121.72
CA GLU A 433 -102.52 137.67 -121.81
C GLU A 433 -102.87 138.85 -122.75
N LEU A 434 -103.67 138.57 -123.78
CA LEU A 434 -104.20 139.57 -124.71
C LEU A 434 -105.19 140.52 -124.03
N LEU A 435 -105.96 140.00 -123.06
CA LEU A 435 -106.98 140.74 -122.35
C LEU A 435 -106.38 141.71 -121.33
N ARG A 436 -105.41 141.26 -120.54
CA ARG A 436 -104.84 142.05 -119.44
C ARG A 436 -104.01 143.24 -119.88
N TRP A 437 -103.35 143.16 -121.04
CA TRP A 437 -102.65 144.33 -121.54
C TRP A 437 -103.61 145.52 -121.73
N SER A 438 -104.87 145.29 -122.14
CA SER A 438 -105.80 146.40 -122.41
C SER A 438 -106.11 147.22 -121.17
N LEU A 439 -106.10 146.58 -119.99
CA LEU A 439 -106.30 147.21 -118.69
C LEU A 439 -105.08 148.06 -118.27
N ALA A 440 -103.85 147.63 -118.58
CA ALA A 440 -102.63 148.33 -118.17
C ALA A 440 -102.33 149.63 -118.93
N PHE A 441 -102.83 149.80 -120.15
CA PHE A 441 -102.55 151.02 -120.94
C PHE A 441 -103.32 152.25 -120.41
N HIS A 442 -104.57 152.06 -120.00
CA HIS A 442 -105.44 153.18 -119.67
C HIS A 442 -105.09 153.84 -118.33
N ASP A 443 -104.69 153.05 -117.34
CA ASP A 443 -104.50 153.54 -115.97
C ASP A 443 -103.22 154.35 -115.76
N SER A 444 -102.26 154.33 -116.70
CA SER A 444 -101.04 155.13 -116.56
C SER A 444 -101.24 156.65 -116.69
N THR A 445 -102.48 157.14 -116.94
CA THR A 445 -102.76 158.55 -117.29
C THR A 445 -103.36 159.46 -116.21
N ALA A 446 -103.41 159.03 -114.95
CA ALA A 446 -103.33 159.98 -113.83
C ALA A 446 -101.86 160.48 -113.71
N ALA A 447 -101.54 161.77 -113.88
CA ALA A 447 -101.69 162.87 -112.93
C ALA A 447 -100.53 163.01 -111.92
N SER A 448 -99.84 164.16 -111.99
CA SER A 448 -99.04 164.72 -110.91
C SER A 448 -99.34 166.23 -110.80
N VAL A 449 -99.84 166.67 -109.63
CA VAL A 449 -100.16 168.07 -109.25
C VAL A 449 -99.23 168.59 -108.13
N SER A 450 -98.19 167.83 -107.75
CA SER A 450 -97.15 168.29 -106.81
C SER A 450 -96.03 169.12 -107.48
N TRP A 451 -96.28 169.60 -108.69
CA TRP A 451 -95.44 170.55 -109.45
C TRP A 451 -95.45 171.99 -108.90
N ARG A 452 -95.85 172.24 -107.64
CA ARG A 452 -96.19 173.62 -107.25
C ARG A 452 -95.45 174.34 -106.11
N LEU A 453 -94.80 173.77 -105.09
CA LEU A 453 -94.50 174.67 -103.96
C LEU A 453 -93.23 174.55 -103.09
N THR A 454 -92.23 173.72 -103.39
CA THR A 454 -90.95 173.79 -102.65
C THR A 454 -89.74 173.81 -103.57
N ARG A 455 -88.80 174.67 -103.18
CA ARG A 455 -88.23 175.65 -104.11
C ARG A 455 -86.73 175.92 -103.95
N PRO A 456 -86.08 175.94 -102.77
CA PRO A 456 -84.83 176.71 -102.77
C PRO A 456 -83.58 176.00 -103.34
N LEU A 457 -83.44 174.67 -103.33
CA LEU A 457 -82.15 174.05 -103.69
C LEU A 457 -82.28 172.75 -104.48
N ARG A 458 -82.11 172.86 -105.80
CA ARG A 458 -82.18 171.80 -106.83
C ARG A 458 -80.87 171.00 -107.04
N TRP A 459 -80.07 170.73 -106.01
CA TRP A 459 -78.61 170.58 -106.17
C TRP A 459 -78.07 169.18 -105.79
N ILE A 460 -78.22 168.04 -106.50
CA ILE A 460 -77.73 167.75 -107.88
C ILE A 460 -78.31 166.36 -108.34
N GLY A 461 -79.57 166.32 -108.78
CA GLY A 461 -79.89 165.44 -109.93
C GLY A 461 -80.54 164.06 -109.72
N LEU A 462 -81.52 163.95 -108.83
CA LEU A 462 -82.45 162.80 -108.85
C LEU A 462 -83.76 163.15 -109.59
N GLY A 463 -84.13 162.27 -110.55
CA GLY A 463 -85.51 161.87 -110.85
C GLY A 463 -86.27 162.55 -112.00
N ARG A 464 -86.75 161.75 -112.97
CA ARG A 464 -88.04 161.92 -113.70
C ARG A 464 -88.63 160.55 -114.15
N PRO A 465 -89.96 160.45 -114.38
CA PRO A 465 -90.70 159.17 -114.52
C PRO A 465 -91.06 158.76 -115.97
N THR A 466 -91.61 157.53 -116.10
CA THR A 466 -91.61 156.59 -117.25
C THR A 466 -93.01 156.06 -117.65
N ARG A 467 -93.20 155.65 -118.93
CA ARG A 467 -94.33 154.80 -119.42
C ARG A 467 -93.90 153.75 -120.48
N PRO A 468 -94.46 152.51 -120.51
CA PRO A 468 -94.12 151.44 -121.48
C PRO A 468 -95.26 150.80 -122.33
N ARG A 469 -94.82 149.92 -123.24
CA ARG A 469 -95.34 149.49 -124.57
C ARG A 469 -96.34 148.30 -124.58
N LYS A 470 -97.20 148.20 -125.62
CA LYS A 470 -97.88 146.92 -125.98
C LYS A 470 -96.97 145.95 -126.75
N PRO A 471 -97.16 144.62 -126.59
CA PRO A 471 -96.44 143.52 -127.27
C PRO A 471 -97.20 142.78 -128.39
N ASP A 472 -96.46 141.80 -128.95
CA ASP A 472 -96.25 141.54 -130.38
C ASP A 472 -96.83 140.20 -130.91
N PHE A 473 -97.72 139.53 -130.16
CA PHE A 473 -98.54 138.41 -130.68
C PHE A 473 -99.95 138.84 -131.10
N LEU A 474 -100.19 140.15 -131.05
CA LEU A 474 -100.82 140.88 -132.15
C LEU A 474 -99.69 141.31 -133.09
#